data_AF-A0A534PUP7-F1
#
_entry.id   AF-A0A534PUP7-F1
#
_cell.length_a   1.000
_cell.length_b   1.000
_cell.length_c   1.000
_cell.angle_alpha   90.00
_cell.angle_beta   90.00
_cell.angle_gamma   90.00
#
_symmetry.space_group_name_H-M   'P 1'
#
loop_
_entity.id
_entity.type
_entity.pdbx_description
1 polymer ?
#
loop_
_entity_poly.entity_id
_entity_poly.type
_entity_poly.pdbx_seq_one_letter_code
_entity_poly.pdbx_strand_id
1 'polypeptide(L)'
;MAAAAASLASSDRADATTFNETTDFGNTFGTRTLLPLGTDVVNGSVFDFEGDPTDFVTFHGLGAGASFDLRVTNGDGQGNLLTTTQFDDNGGALQSDAGSSVLLSGTVPNSGALNFGMSVEGGVFYTLELTVPEPSRTEMLGAGVLGVLAVQRLRRRRSA
;
A
#
# COMPACT_ATOMS: atom_id res chain seq x y z
N MET A 1 39.23 -15.28 22.51
CA MET A 1 39.25 -14.84 21.09
C MET A 1 38.33 -15.75 20.28
N ALA A 2 37.24 -15.19 19.76
CA ALA A 2 36.34 -15.65 18.68
C ALA A 2 35.07 -14.76 18.80
N ALA A 3 35.02 -13.59 18.15
CA ALA A 3 34.52 -13.38 16.78
C ALA A 3 33.10 -13.91 16.56
N ALA A 4 32.11 -13.01 16.44
CA ALA A 4 31.45 -12.75 15.16
C ALA A 4 30.28 -11.77 15.34
N ALA A 5 30.26 -10.80 14.44
CA ALA A 5 29.31 -9.71 14.31
C ALA A 5 27.84 -10.16 14.33
N ALA A 6 27.08 -9.66 15.29
CA ALA A 6 25.65 -9.43 15.13
C ALA A 6 25.49 -7.99 14.60
N SER A 7 25.94 -7.73 13.38
CA SER A 7 25.33 -6.64 12.60
C SER A 7 23.98 -7.15 12.13
N LEU A 8 23.00 -7.13 13.04
CA LEU A 8 21.61 -7.14 12.66
C LEU A 8 21.46 -6.05 11.62
N ALA A 9 21.15 -6.47 10.40
CA ALA A 9 20.71 -5.58 9.35
C ALA A 9 19.52 -4.78 9.91
N SER A 10 19.79 -3.57 10.37
CA SER A 10 18.85 -2.49 10.18
C SER A 10 18.73 -2.38 8.67
N SER A 11 17.77 -3.10 8.08
CA SER A 11 17.20 -2.62 6.84
C SER A 11 16.85 -1.17 7.12
N ASP A 12 17.63 -0.24 6.58
CA ASP A 12 17.18 1.13 6.35
C ASP A 12 15.87 0.97 5.60
N ARG A 13 14.76 0.95 6.33
CA ARG A 13 13.46 1.24 5.75
C ARG A 13 13.68 2.63 5.18
N ALA A 14 13.66 2.77 3.86
CA ALA A 14 13.66 4.07 3.23
C ALA A 14 12.65 4.94 3.99
N ASP A 15 13.04 6.16 4.34
CA ASP A 15 12.14 7.08 5.05
C ASP A 15 10.81 7.10 4.31
N ALA A 16 9.73 6.83 5.03
CA ALA A 16 8.41 6.71 4.43
C ALA A 16 8.05 8.04 3.73
N THR A 17 7.59 7.96 2.49
CA THR A 17 7.23 9.16 1.74
C THR A 17 5.83 9.61 2.15
N THR A 18 5.75 10.73 2.88
CA THR A 18 4.49 11.29 3.35
C THR A 18 3.90 12.29 2.36
N PHE A 19 2.64 12.11 2.00
CA PHE A 19 1.80 13.10 1.34
C PHE A 19 0.86 13.73 2.38
N ASN A 20 0.91 15.05 2.51
CA ASN A 20 -0.05 15.78 3.34
C ASN A 20 -1.08 16.42 2.43
N GLU A 21 -2.34 16.25 2.75
CA GLU A 21 -3.42 16.98 2.12
C GLU A 21 -3.19 18.49 2.27
N THR A 22 -3.26 19.20 1.14
CA THR A 22 -3.13 20.68 1.06
C THR A 22 -4.32 21.32 0.37
N THR A 23 -5.12 20.51 -0.33
CA THR A 23 -6.39 20.84 -0.95
C THR A 23 -7.24 19.60 -0.77
N ASP A 24 -8.51 19.83 -0.44
CA ASP A 24 -9.53 18.82 -0.21
C ASP A 24 -9.45 17.69 -1.24
N PHE A 25 -9.45 16.45 -0.76
CA PHE A 25 -9.44 15.28 -1.62
C PHE A 25 -10.77 15.12 -2.35
N GLY A 26 -10.74 14.28 -3.38
CA GLY A 26 -11.93 14.01 -4.17
C GLY A 26 -13.00 13.30 -3.35
N ASN A 27 -14.16 13.93 -3.19
CA ASN A 27 -15.28 13.39 -2.42
C ASN A 27 -16.16 12.33 -3.11
N THR A 28 -15.76 11.89 -4.31
CA THR A 28 -16.39 10.76 -5.01
C THR A 28 -15.33 9.84 -5.58
N PHE A 29 -15.68 8.57 -5.78
CA PHE A 29 -14.79 7.63 -6.45
C PHE A 29 -14.33 8.12 -7.84
N GLY A 30 -15.19 8.84 -8.58
CA GLY A 30 -14.87 9.38 -9.90
C GLY A 30 -13.91 10.57 -9.88
N THR A 31 -13.84 11.29 -8.76
CA THR A 31 -12.99 12.46 -8.55
C THR A 31 -11.83 12.21 -7.60
N ARG A 32 -11.62 10.96 -7.18
CA ARG A 32 -10.59 10.54 -6.23
C ARG A 32 -9.20 11.10 -6.53
N THR A 33 -8.47 11.43 -5.47
CA THR A 33 -7.14 12.03 -5.57
C THR A 33 -6.10 10.98 -5.93
N LEU A 34 -5.39 11.20 -7.04
CA LEU A 34 -4.24 10.37 -7.42
C LEU A 34 -3.01 10.82 -6.63
N LEU A 35 -2.51 9.96 -5.74
CA LEU A 35 -1.33 10.24 -4.92
C LEU A 35 -0.05 10.14 -5.74
N PRO A 36 1.01 10.92 -5.46
CA PRO A 36 2.30 10.77 -6.12
C PRO A 36 2.87 9.33 -6.05
N LEU A 37 3.71 8.98 -7.03
CA LEU A 37 4.39 7.68 -7.04
C LEU A 37 5.30 7.54 -5.82
N GLY A 38 5.22 6.38 -5.16
CA GLY A 38 6.03 6.07 -3.98
C GLY A 38 5.50 6.66 -2.67
N THR A 39 4.31 7.26 -2.64
CA THR A 39 3.67 7.65 -1.38
C THR A 39 3.40 6.43 -0.51
N ASP A 40 3.92 6.46 0.71
CA ASP A 40 3.73 5.42 1.74
C ASP A 40 2.73 5.88 2.81
N VAL A 41 2.75 7.18 3.13
CA VAL A 41 1.92 7.75 4.19
C VAL A 41 1.06 8.87 3.62
N VAL A 42 -0.21 8.92 3.99
CA VAL A 42 -1.12 10.02 3.66
C VAL A 42 -1.70 10.57 4.94
N ASN A 43 -1.56 11.88 5.15
CA ASN A 43 -2.30 12.58 6.18
C ASN A 43 -3.41 13.40 5.51
N GLY A 44 -4.64 13.21 5.97
CA GLY A 44 -5.81 13.93 5.47
C GLY A 44 -6.82 14.21 6.57
N SER A 45 -7.96 14.76 6.18
CA SER A 45 -9.04 15.08 7.11
C SER A 45 -10.40 15.06 6.43
N VAL A 46 -11.39 14.44 7.09
CA VAL A 46 -12.79 14.43 6.63
C VAL A 46 -13.66 15.13 7.65
N PHE A 47 -14.53 16.06 7.20
CA PHE A 47 -15.48 16.79 8.05
C PHE A 47 -16.88 16.89 7.42
N ASP A 48 -17.82 16.05 7.88
CA ASP A 48 -19.17 15.96 7.33
C ASP A 48 -19.97 17.26 7.43
N PHE A 49 -19.68 18.08 8.44
CA PHE A 49 -20.30 19.37 8.68
C PHE A 49 -19.74 20.50 7.79
N GLU A 50 -18.66 20.25 7.04
CA GLU A 50 -18.09 21.19 6.07
C GLU A 50 -18.49 20.86 4.62
N GLY A 51 -19.35 19.86 4.42
CA GLY A 51 -19.72 19.37 3.09
C GLY A 51 -18.68 18.42 2.48
N ASP A 52 -17.72 17.99 3.30
CA ASP A 52 -16.71 16.99 3.01
C ASP A 52 -16.90 15.75 3.93
N PRO A 53 -17.94 14.93 3.69
CA PRO A 53 -18.18 13.75 4.50
C PRO A 53 -17.32 12.55 4.08
N THR A 54 -16.55 12.66 2.99
CA THR A 54 -15.86 11.52 2.41
C THR A 54 -14.68 11.95 1.56
N ASP A 55 -13.55 11.29 1.75
CA ASP A 55 -12.37 11.38 0.90
C ASP A 55 -12.17 10.12 0.09
N PHE A 56 -11.67 10.26 -1.14
CA PHE A 56 -11.17 9.14 -1.93
C PHE A 56 -9.75 9.39 -2.40
N VAL A 57 -8.88 8.40 -2.21
CA VAL A 57 -7.47 8.43 -2.64
C VAL A 57 -7.09 7.20 -3.44
N THR A 58 -6.05 7.33 -4.26
CA THR A 58 -5.49 6.22 -5.05
C THR A 58 -3.98 6.17 -4.94
N PHE A 59 -3.46 5.07 -4.40
CA PHE A 59 -2.07 4.68 -4.55
C PHE A 59 -1.90 4.00 -5.91
N HIS A 60 -0.84 4.33 -6.65
CA HIS A 60 -0.62 3.80 -7.99
C HIS A 60 0.85 3.52 -8.29
N GLY A 61 1.10 2.79 -9.38
CA GLY A 61 2.45 2.35 -9.75
C GLY A 61 2.97 1.21 -8.88
N LEU A 62 2.08 0.52 -8.17
CA LEU A 62 2.43 -0.60 -7.30
C LEU A 62 2.64 -1.87 -8.13
N GLY A 63 3.49 -2.77 -7.63
CA GLY A 63 3.72 -4.07 -8.26
C GLY A 63 2.47 -4.95 -8.20
N ALA A 64 1.88 -5.25 -9.36
CA ALA A 64 0.73 -6.16 -9.45
C ALA A 64 1.03 -7.51 -8.78
N GLY A 65 0.07 -8.01 -8.00
CA GLY A 65 0.18 -9.26 -7.26
C GLY A 65 0.99 -9.18 -5.97
N ALA A 66 1.62 -8.05 -5.65
CA ALA A 66 2.27 -7.86 -4.35
C ALA A 66 1.22 -7.85 -3.22
N SER A 67 1.58 -8.35 -2.05
CA SER A 67 0.75 -8.16 -0.85
C SER A 67 0.80 -6.70 -0.40
N PHE A 68 -0.27 -6.21 0.21
CA PHE A 68 -0.26 -4.92 0.90
C PHE A 68 -0.90 -5.03 2.28
N ASP A 69 -0.45 -4.16 3.18
CA ASP A 69 -1.12 -3.82 4.43
C ASP A 69 -1.35 -2.31 4.43
N LEU A 70 -2.58 -1.88 4.73
CA LEU A 70 -2.96 -0.50 4.94
C LEU A 70 -3.42 -0.32 6.38
N ARG A 71 -2.68 0.46 7.15
CA ARG A 71 -3.11 0.90 8.47
C ARG A 71 -3.73 2.28 8.36
N VAL A 72 -4.90 2.46 8.96
CA VAL A 72 -5.56 3.76 9.05
C VAL A 72 -5.74 4.11 10.51
N THR A 73 -5.35 5.30 10.93
CA THR A 73 -5.55 5.81 12.29
C THR A 73 -6.19 7.18 12.25
N ASN A 74 -7.08 7.46 13.21
CA ASN A 74 -7.82 8.72 13.26
C ASN A 74 -7.48 9.52 14.53
N GLY A 75 -6.18 9.78 14.72
CA GLY A 75 -5.65 10.64 15.79
C GLY A 75 -6.15 10.30 17.20
N ASP A 76 -5.62 9.20 17.79
CA ASP A 76 -5.57 8.87 19.22
C ASP A 76 -6.73 9.36 20.14
N GLY A 77 -7.99 9.29 19.69
CA GLY A 77 -9.14 9.46 20.60
C GLY A 77 -10.11 10.61 20.31
N GLN A 78 -10.24 11.08 19.06
CA GLN A 78 -11.30 12.03 18.67
C GLN A 78 -12.72 11.43 18.68
N GLY A 79 -12.89 10.15 19.05
CA GLY A 79 -14.17 9.52 19.37
C GLY A 79 -15.04 9.15 18.17
N ASN A 80 -14.88 9.82 17.03
CA ASN A 80 -15.62 9.51 15.82
C ASN A 80 -15.05 8.24 15.16
N LEU A 81 -15.94 7.39 14.64
CA LEU A 81 -15.56 6.17 13.93
C LEU A 81 -15.24 6.52 12.48
N LEU A 82 -13.98 6.33 12.06
CA LEU A 82 -13.61 6.46 10.66
C LEU A 82 -13.91 5.14 9.95
N THR A 83 -14.79 5.19 8.96
CA THR A 83 -15.03 4.07 8.05
C THR A 83 -14.02 4.16 6.92
N THR A 84 -13.26 3.09 6.71
CA THR A 84 -12.34 2.94 5.59
C THR A 84 -12.82 1.82 4.69
N THR A 85 -12.97 2.10 3.41
CA THR A 85 -13.41 1.12 2.41
C THR A 85 -12.38 1.02 1.28
N GLN A 86 -11.96 -0.20 0.94
CA GLN A 86 -11.24 -0.46 -0.29
C GLN A 86 -12.21 -0.67 -1.44
N PHE A 87 -11.89 -0.11 -2.61
CA PHE A 87 -12.66 -0.27 -3.85
C PHE A 87 -11.83 -0.94 -4.95
N ASP A 88 -12.51 -1.68 -5.82
CA ASP A 88 -11.97 -2.12 -7.10
C ASP A 88 -11.81 -0.93 -8.08
N ASP A 89 -11.25 -1.18 -9.25
CA ASP A 89 -10.99 -0.14 -10.26
C ASP A 89 -12.27 0.52 -10.82
N ASN A 90 -13.43 -0.11 -10.63
CA ASN A 90 -14.74 0.35 -11.11
C ASN A 90 -15.60 0.98 -10.00
N GLY A 91 -15.09 1.06 -8.76
CA GLY A 91 -15.82 1.61 -7.61
C GLY A 91 -16.70 0.60 -6.88
N GLY A 92 -16.55 -0.70 -7.15
CA GLY A 92 -17.15 -1.76 -6.34
C GLY A 92 -16.40 -1.91 -5.01
N ALA A 93 -17.12 -1.88 -3.89
CA ALA A 93 -16.51 -2.08 -2.57
C ALA A 93 -16.01 -3.53 -2.41
N LEU A 94 -14.76 -3.67 -1.96
CA LEU A 94 -14.09 -4.97 -1.77
C LEU A 94 -14.03 -5.38 -0.29
N GLN A 95 -13.63 -4.46 0.57
CA GLN A 95 -13.58 -4.64 2.02
C GLN A 95 -13.80 -3.29 2.71
N SER A 96 -14.41 -3.33 3.90
CA SER A 96 -14.67 -2.14 4.68
C SER A 96 -14.55 -2.47 6.16
N ASP A 97 -14.00 -1.54 6.92
CA ASP A 97 -13.93 -1.62 8.37
C ASP A 97 -14.05 -0.22 8.97
N ALA A 98 -14.45 -0.13 10.23
CA ALA A 98 -14.68 1.14 10.91
C ALA A 98 -14.12 1.10 12.33
N GLY A 99 -13.36 2.14 12.69
CA GLY A 99 -12.72 2.20 13.99
C GLY A 99 -11.84 3.43 14.13
N SER A 100 -11.17 3.53 15.27
CA SER A 100 -10.12 4.55 15.47
C SER A 100 -8.76 4.12 14.93
N SER A 101 -8.57 2.81 14.76
CA SER A 101 -7.46 2.21 14.05
C SER A 101 -8.00 1.03 13.25
N VAL A 102 -7.85 1.07 11.93
CA VAL A 102 -8.27 0.03 10.99
C VAL A 102 -7.02 -0.58 10.34
N LEU A 103 -7.07 -1.88 10.05
CA LEU A 103 -6.06 -2.57 9.25
C LEU A 103 -6.77 -3.31 8.12
N LEU A 104 -6.47 -2.92 6.87
CA LEU A 104 -6.91 -3.62 5.68
C LEU A 104 -5.71 -4.28 5.03
N SER A 105 -5.86 -5.52 4.58
CA SER A 105 -4.78 -6.25 3.91
C SER A 105 -5.29 -6.91 2.64
N GLY A 106 -4.40 -7.17 1.69
CA GLY A 106 -4.79 -7.83 0.44
C GLY A 106 -3.66 -7.97 -0.55
N THR A 107 -4.03 -8.05 -1.83
CA THR A 107 -3.08 -8.08 -2.95
C THR A 107 -3.34 -6.91 -3.88
N VAL A 108 -2.28 -6.35 -4.44
CA VAL A 108 -2.33 -5.28 -5.43
C VAL A 108 -2.94 -5.84 -6.72
N PRO A 109 -4.04 -5.24 -7.24
CA PRO A 109 -4.65 -5.67 -8.50
C PRO A 109 -3.70 -5.57 -9.70
N ASN A 110 -4.08 -6.17 -10.83
CA ASN A 110 -3.32 -6.11 -12.08
C ASN A 110 -3.14 -4.68 -12.62
N SER A 111 -3.99 -3.74 -12.22
CA SER A 111 -3.88 -2.32 -12.53
C SER A 111 -2.69 -1.64 -11.83
N GLY A 112 -2.16 -2.24 -10.76
CA GLY A 112 -1.13 -1.61 -9.92
C GLY A 112 -1.67 -0.45 -9.08
N ALA A 113 -3.00 -0.37 -8.90
CA ALA A 113 -3.67 0.70 -8.16
C ALA A 113 -4.48 0.14 -6.97
N LEU A 114 -4.44 0.87 -5.85
CA LEU A 114 -5.28 0.62 -4.69
C LEU A 114 -6.12 1.87 -4.42
N ASN A 115 -7.45 1.71 -4.46
CA ASN A 115 -8.39 2.81 -4.26
C ASN A 115 -9.02 2.67 -2.86
N PHE A 116 -9.01 3.75 -2.08
CA PHE A 116 -9.60 3.79 -0.75
C PHE A 116 -10.52 4.99 -0.60
N GLY A 117 -11.59 4.79 0.17
CA GLY A 117 -12.47 5.85 0.63
C GLY A 117 -12.48 5.92 2.15
N MET A 118 -12.52 7.12 2.69
CA MET A 118 -12.56 7.43 4.11
C MET A 118 -13.82 8.25 4.37
N SER A 119 -14.66 7.83 5.31
CA SER A 119 -15.88 8.58 5.67
C SER A 119 -16.12 8.53 7.17
N VAL A 120 -16.68 9.61 7.72
CA VAL A 120 -16.93 9.75 9.15
C VAL A 120 -18.30 10.40 9.38
N GLU A 121 -18.90 10.15 10.54
CA GLU A 121 -19.98 10.99 11.08
C GLU A 121 -19.35 11.96 12.09
N GLY A 122 -19.45 13.26 11.83
CA GLY A 122 -18.67 14.32 12.47
C GLY A 122 -17.40 14.68 11.69
N GLY A 123 -16.26 14.69 12.37
CA GLY A 123 -15.01 15.14 11.76
C GLY A 123 -13.78 14.51 12.38
N VAL A 124 -12.77 14.23 11.55
CA VAL A 124 -11.53 13.61 12.01
C VAL A 124 -10.34 13.85 11.09
N PHE A 125 -9.17 14.05 11.69
CA PHE A 125 -7.89 13.94 10.99
C PHE A 125 -7.43 12.48 10.97
N TYR A 126 -6.96 12.00 9.83
CA TYR A 126 -6.54 10.61 9.68
C TYR A 126 -5.15 10.48 9.03
N THR A 127 -4.52 9.34 9.31
CA THR A 127 -3.28 8.90 8.68
C THR A 127 -3.51 7.54 8.04
N LEU A 128 -3.17 7.41 6.76
CA LEU A 128 -3.04 6.14 6.05
C LEU A 128 -1.56 5.77 5.98
N GLU A 129 -1.19 4.56 6.38
CA GLU A 129 0.15 4.01 6.22
C GLU A 129 0.06 2.75 5.36
N LEU A 130 0.49 2.85 4.10
CA LEU A 130 0.60 1.74 3.18
C LEU A 130 1.96 1.07 3.33
N THR A 131 1.96 -0.26 3.42
CA THR A 131 3.16 -1.10 3.32
C THR A 131 2.95 -2.13 2.22
N VAL A 132 3.78 -2.05 1.19
CA VAL A 132 3.88 -3.07 0.13
C VAL A 132 5.28 -3.68 0.23
N PRO A 133 5.44 -4.91 0.75
CA PRO A 133 6.73 -5.56 0.82
C PRO A 133 7.35 -5.65 -0.57
N GLU A 134 8.60 -5.20 -0.72
CA GLU A 134 9.34 -5.44 -1.96
C GLU A 134 9.45 -6.96 -2.19
N PRO A 135 9.23 -7.45 -3.42
CA PRO A 135 9.48 -8.85 -3.72
C PRO A 135 10.94 -9.17 -3.40
N SER A 136 11.17 -10.12 -2.49
CA SER A 136 12.52 -10.44 -2.05
C SER A 136 13.36 -10.87 -3.26
N ARG A 137 14.51 -10.20 -3.48
CA ARG A 137 15.42 -10.44 -4.62
C ARG A 137 15.87 -11.90 -4.76
N THR A 138 15.72 -12.71 -3.71
CA THR A 138 16.01 -14.14 -3.68
C THR A 138 15.15 -14.93 -4.68
N GLU A 139 13.90 -14.52 -4.93
CA GLU A 139 13.01 -15.20 -5.87
C GLU A 139 13.37 -14.91 -7.34
N MET A 140 13.87 -13.71 -7.64
CA MET A 140 14.36 -13.35 -8.99
C MET A 140 15.63 -14.11 -9.38
N LEU A 141 16.51 -14.44 -8.43
CA LEU A 141 17.73 -15.20 -8.71
C LEU A 141 17.45 -16.71 -8.92
N GLY A 142 16.39 -17.26 -8.31
CA GLY A 142 16.01 -18.66 -8.44
C GLY A 142 15.56 -19.06 -9.85
N ALA A 143 14.81 -18.18 -10.52
CA ALA A 143 14.35 -18.42 -11.90
C ALA A 143 15.48 -18.31 -12.94
N GLY A 144 16.46 -17.43 -12.72
CA GLY A 144 17.59 -17.21 -13.63
C GLY A 144 18.60 -18.37 -13.65
N VAL A 145 18.89 -18.98 -12.50
CA VAL A 145 19.92 -20.03 -12.41
C VAL A 145 19.45 -21.38 -12.97
N LEU A 146 18.17 -21.72 -12.81
CA LEU A 146 17.60 -22.95 -13.39
C LEU A 146 17.56 -22.92 -14.92
N GLY A 147 17.30 -21.75 -15.53
CA GLY A 147 17.34 -21.58 -16.98
C GLY A 147 18.73 -21.80 -17.58
N VAL A 148 19.79 -21.31 -16.92
CA VAL A 148 21.17 -21.44 -17.40
C VAL A 148 21.69 -22.88 -17.30
N LEU A 149 21.34 -23.60 -16.23
CA LEU A 149 21.75 -25.02 -16.07
C LEU A 149 21.04 -25.95 -17.06
N ALA A 150 19.77 -25.68 -17.41
CA ALA A 150 19.04 -26.46 -18.41
C ALA A 150 19.65 -26.31 -19.82
N VAL A 151 20.05 -25.09 -20.20
CA VAL A 151 20.65 -24.82 -21.52
C VAL A 151 22.05 -25.44 -21.66
N GLN A 152 22.85 -25.45 -20.58
CA GLN A 152 24.17 -26.08 -20.60
C GLN A 152 24.11 -27.62 -20.73
N ARG A 153 23.08 -28.26 -20.17
CA ARG A 153 22.90 -29.72 -20.24
C ARG A 153 22.42 -30.20 -21.62
N LEU A 154 21.67 -29.36 -22.34
CA LEU A 154 21.22 -29.64 -23.71
C LEU A 154 22.34 -29.50 -24.76
N ARG A 155 23.27 -28.56 -24.58
CA ARG A 155 24.41 -28.40 -25.51
C ARG A 155 25.41 -29.57 -25.46
N ARG A 156 25.63 -30.18 -24.28
CA ARG A 156 26.55 -31.34 -24.16
C ARG A 156 26.01 -32.65 -24.78
N ARG A 157 24.70 -32.78 -24.98
CA ARG A 157 24.11 -33.99 -25.60
C ARG A 157 24.06 -33.96 -27.12
N ARG A 158 24.37 -32.83 -27.76
CA ARG A 158 24.34 -32.68 -29.22
C ARG A 158 25.72 -32.78 -29.88
N SER A 159 26.76 -32.99 -29.09
CA SER A 159 28.17 -33.07 -29.56
C SER A 159 28.82 -34.41 -29.19
N ALA A 160 28.03 -35.46 -28.99
CA ALA A 160 28.48 -36.86 -28.87
C ALA A 160 27.78 -37.69 -29.95
#